data_AF-A0A484X456-F1
#
_entry.id   AF-A0A484X456-F1
#
_cell.length_a   1.000
_cell.length_b   1.000
_cell.length_c   1.000
_cell.angle_alpha   90.00
_cell.angle_beta   90.00
_cell.angle_gamma   90.00
#
_symmetry.space_group_name_H-M   'P 1'
#
loop_
_entity.id
_entity.type
_entity.pdbx_description
1 polymer ?
#
loop_
_entity_poly.entity_id
_entity_poly.type
_entity_poly.pdbx_seq_one_letter_code
_entity_poly.pdbx_strand_id
1 'polypeptide(L)'
;MSGQLAENKDAWDAFTVLFPSITASGIPKNAALNAIMQIEKTPRELYSGAILLLDDTRFDAALVLRSVFQDSQRCWIQAGAGIIAQSTPERELTETREKLASIAPYLMV
;
A
#
# COMPACT_ATOMS: atom_id res chain seq x y z
N MET A 1 2.28 -6.74 15.97
CA MET A 1 2.05 -5.78 17.06
C MET A 1 0.58 -5.86 17.44
N SER A 2 0.23 -5.76 18.71
CA SER A 2 -1.16 -5.77 19.18
C SER A 2 -1.34 -4.70 20.27
N GLY A 3 -2.59 -4.35 20.54
CA GLY A 3 -2.98 -3.39 21.57
C GLY A 3 -4.47 -3.52 21.87
N GLN A 4 -4.92 -2.86 22.93
CA GLN A 4 -6.33 -2.77 23.30
C GLN A 4 -6.83 -1.36 22.99
N LEU A 5 -7.98 -1.25 22.33
CA LEU A 5 -8.62 0.05 22.07
C LEU A 5 -9.01 0.72 23.39
N ALA A 6 -8.86 2.04 23.45
CA ALA A 6 -9.42 2.84 24.53
C ALA A 6 -10.95 2.80 24.48
N GLU A 7 -11.60 2.98 25.63
CA GLU A 7 -13.07 2.89 25.75
C GLU A 7 -13.83 3.85 24.83
N ASN A 8 -13.22 4.99 24.48
CA ASN A 8 -13.80 6.01 23.62
C ASN A 8 -13.35 5.92 22.16
N LYS A 9 -12.81 4.77 21.74
CA LYS A 9 -12.26 4.55 20.39
C LYS A 9 -12.82 3.29 19.76
N ASP A 10 -13.03 3.36 18.45
CA ASP A 10 -13.53 2.23 17.67
C ASP A 10 -12.50 1.73 16.62
N ALA A 11 -12.90 0.75 15.82
CA ALA A 11 -12.05 0.19 14.77
C ALA A 11 -11.76 1.19 13.65
N TRP A 12 -12.64 2.17 13.40
CA TRP A 12 -12.43 3.21 12.40
C TRP A 12 -11.39 4.22 12.86
N ASP A 13 -11.40 4.61 14.14
CA ASP A 13 -10.33 5.42 14.74
C ASP A 13 -8.96 4.75 14.54
N ALA A 14 -8.88 3.45 14.83
CA ALA A 14 -7.63 2.70 14.63
C ALA A 14 -7.24 2.62 13.15
N PHE A 15 -8.20 2.34 12.26
CA PHE A 15 -7.95 2.29 10.82
C PHE A 15 -7.42 3.65 10.31
N THR A 16 -8.02 4.77 10.70
CA THR A 16 -7.57 6.11 10.29
C THR A 16 -6.14 6.42 10.74
N VAL A 17 -5.75 6.00 11.95
CA VAL A 17 -4.39 6.22 12.45
C VAL A 17 -3.38 5.31 11.75
N LEU A 18 -3.73 4.04 11.56
CA LEU A 18 -2.84 3.02 10.99
C LEU A 18 -2.68 3.18 9.47
N PHE A 19 -3.73 3.59 8.77
CA PHE A 19 -3.77 3.63 7.31
C PHE A 19 -3.37 5.00 6.71
N PRO A 20 -2.82 5.06 5.48
CA PRO A 20 -2.17 3.97 4.75
C PRO A 20 -0.99 3.40 5.53
N SER A 21 -0.70 2.12 5.29
CA SER A 21 0.37 1.40 6.00
C SER A 21 1.68 2.18 5.92
N ILE A 22 2.41 2.24 7.03
CA ILE A 22 3.74 2.88 7.10
C ILE A 22 4.68 2.25 6.06
N THR A 23 4.56 0.95 5.81
CA THR A 23 5.39 0.21 4.85
C THR A 23 5.09 0.54 3.37
N ALA A 24 3.99 1.22 3.08
CA ALA A 24 3.59 1.61 1.73
C ALA A 24 3.49 3.14 1.54
N SER A 25 3.67 3.91 2.60
CA SER A 25 3.70 5.37 2.61
C SER A 25 5.12 5.87 2.93
N GLY A 26 5.51 5.84 4.21
CA GLY A 26 6.84 6.19 4.69
C GLY A 26 6.82 6.90 6.05
N ILE A 27 7.98 7.41 6.47
CA ILE A 27 8.18 8.05 7.77
C ILE A 27 8.90 9.40 7.58
N PRO A 28 8.40 10.50 8.17
CA PRO A 28 7.07 10.68 8.80
C PRO A 28 5.92 10.59 7.78
N LYS A 29 4.77 10.02 8.18
CA LYS A 29 3.64 9.68 7.27
C LYS A 29 3.22 10.84 6.35
N ASN A 30 2.95 12.02 6.91
CA ASN A 30 2.47 13.17 6.12
C ASN A 30 3.52 13.68 5.11
N ALA A 31 4.80 13.70 5.51
CA ALA A 31 5.88 14.11 4.63
C ALA A 31 6.07 13.09 3.49
N ALA A 32 5.99 11.80 3.79
CA ALA A 32 6.08 10.74 2.80
C ALA A 32 4.90 10.78 1.80
N LEU A 33 3.67 10.99 2.26
CA LEU A 33 2.51 11.16 1.37
C LEU A 33 2.67 12.36 0.44
N ASN A 34 3.16 13.50 0.96
CA ASN A 34 3.47 14.66 0.12
C ASN A 34 4.54 14.34 -0.92
N ALA A 35 5.63 13.65 -0.53
CA ALA A 35 6.68 13.25 -1.46
C ALA A 35 6.16 12.32 -2.56
N ILE A 36 5.33 11.33 -2.21
CA ILE A 36 4.68 10.41 -3.17
C ILE A 36 3.91 11.20 -4.22
N MET A 37 3.07 12.16 -3.80
CA MET A 37 2.27 12.97 -4.72
C MET A 37 3.11 13.86 -5.65
N GLN A 38 4.32 14.27 -5.24
CA GLN A 38 5.21 15.08 -6.08
C GLN A 38 6.04 14.23 -7.04
N ILE A 39 6.45 13.04 -6.59
CA ILE A 39 7.37 12.17 -7.33
C ILE A 39 6.62 11.31 -8.35
N GLU A 40 5.55 10.63 -7.93
CA GLU A 40 4.78 9.75 -8.82
C GLU A 40 4.01 10.55 -9.86
N LYS A 41 3.99 10.06 -11.10
CA LYS A 41 3.38 10.76 -12.25
C LYS A 41 2.02 10.20 -12.65
N THR A 42 1.58 9.14 -12.00
CA THR A 42 0.27 8.51 -12.20
C THR A 42 -0.41 8.32 -10.85
N PRO A 43 -1.73 8.48 -10.76
CA PRO A 43 -2.45 8.21 -9.52
C PRO A 43 -2.31 6.73 -9.14
N ARG A 44 -2.16 6.45 -7.84
CA ARG A 44 -2.10 5.08 -7.32
C ARG A 44 -3.44 4.36 -7.39
N GLU A 45 -4.55 5.09 -7.40
CA GLU A 45 -5.89 4.52 -7.20
C GLU A 45 -5.91 3.62 -5.95
N LEU A 46 -6.29 2.34 -6.11
CA LEU A 46 -6.35 1.37 -5.01
C LEU A 46 -4.98 0.80 -4.62
N TYR A 47 -3.91 1.00 -5.41
CA TYR A 47 -2.58 0.53 -5.04
C TYR A 47 -2.11 1.20 -3.74
N SER A 48 -1.56 0.41 -2.80
CA SER A 48 -1.27 0.79 -1.41
C SER A 48 -2.48 1.18 -0.57
N GLY A 49 -3.70 0.96 -1.08
CA GLY A 49 -5.00 1.08 -0.42
C GLY A 49 -5.34 -0.12 0.46
N ALA A 50 -6.60 -0.23 0.87
CA ALA A 50 -7.09 -1.34 1.70
C ALA A 50 -8.32 -2.00 1.07
N ILE A 51 -8.41 -3.33 1.19
CA ILE A 51 -9.66 -4.08 1.06
C ILE A 51 -10.17 -4.38 2.45
N LEU A 52 -11.44 -4.07 2.70
CA LEU A 52 -12.07 -4.25 4.01
C LEU A 52 -13.06 -5.41 3.97
N LEU A 53 -13.01 -6.26 5.00
CA LEU A 53 -14.07 -7.22 5.32
C LEU A 53 -14.57 -6.90 6.74
N LEU A 54 -15.86 -6.63 6.84
CA LEU A 54 -16.53 -6.15 8.05
C LEU A 54 -17.66 -7.11 8.39
N ASP A 55 -17.66 -7.63 9.61
CA ASP A 55 -18.77 -8.40 10.17
C ASP A 55 -19.03 -7.99 11.62
N ASP A 56 -20.03 -8.60 12.26
CA ASP A 56 -20.46 -8.28 13.62
C ASP A 56 -19.35 -8.47 14.68
N THR A 57 -18.31 -9.25 14.35
CA THR A 57 -17.23 -9.64 15.27
C THR A 57 -15.87 -9.10 14.87
N ARG A 58 -15.69 -8.67 13.61
CA ARG A 58 -14.36 -8.40 13.05
C ARG A 58 -14.36 -7.24 12.05
N PHE A 59 -13.32 -6.43 12.21
CA PHE A 59 -12.84 -5.49 11.20
C PHE A 59 -11.51 -6.03 10.65
N ASP A 60 -11.50 -6.45 9.38
CA ASP A 60 -10.29 -6.92 8.71
C ASP A 60 -9.92 -5.99 7.56
N ALA A 61 -8.65 -5.55 7.50
CA ALA A 61 -8.15 -4.66 6.46
C ALA A 61 -6.86 -5.20 5.85
N ALA A 62 -6.94 -5.63 4.59
CA ALA A 62 -5.81 -6.12 3.83
C ALA A 62 -5.17 -5.00 3.00
N LEU A 63 -3.85 -4.84 3.11
CA LEU A 63 -3.09 -3.87 2.31
C LEU A 63 -3.03 -4.33 0.84
N VAL A 64 -3.36 -3.42 -0.08
CA VAL A 64 -3.39 -3.70 -1.52
C VAL A 64 -2.00 -3.54 -2.13
N LEU A 65 -1.30 -4.67 -2.23
CA LEU A 65 -0.05 -4.84 -2.98
C LEU A 65 -0.15 -6.12 -3.81
N ARG A 66 0.82 -6.37 -4.71
CA ARG A 66 0.88 -7.60 -5.53
C ARG A 66 -0.43 -7.88 -6.28
N SER A 67 -1.07 -6.81 -6.74
CA SER A 67 -2.40 -6.81 -7.33
C SER A 67 -2.34 -6.30 -8.77
N VAL A 68 -3.35 -6.67 -9.55
CA VAL A 68 -3.62 -6.14 -10.89
C VAL A 68 -4.89 -5.31 -10.86
N PHE A 69 -4.92 -4.24 -11.64
CA PHE A 69 -6.03 -3.31 -11.72
C PHE A 69 -6.42 -3.11 -13.18
N GLN A 70 -7.72 -2.99 -13.43
CA GLN A 70 -8.24 -2.60 -14.74
C GLN A 70 -9.47 -1.72 -14.57
N ASP A 71 -9.56 -0.70 -15.41
CA ASP A 71 -10.70 0.18 -15.57
C ASP A 71 -10.92 0.48 -17.06
N SER A 72 -11.86 1.38 -17.38
CA SER A 72 -12.16 1.75 -18.77
C SER A 72 -11.00 2.40 -19.56
N GLN A 73 -9.95 2.87 -18.88
CA GLN A 73 -8.84 3.64 -19.45
C GLN A 73 -7.50 2.91 -19.35
N ARG A 74 -7.30 2.06 -18.33
CA ARG A 74 -6.00 1.46 -18.01
C ARG A 74 -6.15 0.02 -17.52
N CYS A 75 -5.15 -0.80 -17.83
CA CYS A 75 -4.90 -2.09 -17.18
C CYS A 75 -3.43 -2.14 -16.76
N TRP A 76 -3.15 -2.33 -15.47
CA TRP A 76 -1.79 -2.23 -14.95
C TRP A 76 -1.56 -3.09 -13.70
N ILE A 77 -0.28 -3.36 -13.43
CA ILE A 77 0.24 -3.86 -12.16
C ILE A 77 1.17 -2.80 -11.58
N GLN A 78 1.30 -2.75 -10.26
CA GLN A 78 2.12 -1.76 -9.59
C GLN A 78 2.88 -2.34 -8.40
N ALA A 79 4.14 -1.93 -8.25
CA ALA A 79 4.98 -2.25 -7.11
C ALA A 79 5.89 -1.06 -6.79
N GLY A 80 6.35 -1.00 -5.55
CA GLY A 80 7.26 0.05 -5.07
C GLY A 80 8.24 -0.53 -4.06
N ALA A 81 9.22 0.29 -3.70
CA ALA A 81 10.30 -0.02 -2.78
C ALA A 81 10.34 1.03 -1.66
N GLY A 82 10.74 0.61 -0.46
CA GLY A 82 10.89 1.51 0.69
C GLY A 82 12.25 2.19 0.63
N ILE A 83 12.27 3.49 0.36
CA ILE A 83 13.53 4.23 0.17
C ILE A 83 14.05 4.77 1.50
N ILE A 84 15.29 4.44 1.84
CA ILE A 84 16.01 4.97 3.00
C ILE A 84 17.35 5.56 2.56
N ALA A 85 18.08 6.18 3.48
CA ALA A 85 19.35 6.84 3.18
C ALA A 85 20.42 5.89 2.60
N GLN A 86 20.33 4.59 2.89
CA GLN A 86 21.24 3.54 2.42
C GLN A 86 20.77 2.87 1.12
N SER A 87 19.59 3.24 0.60
CA SER A 87 19.05 2.65 -0.63
C SER A 87 19.89 3.02 -1.84
N THR A 88 20.04 2.07 -2.78
CA THR A 88 20.63 2.32 -4.09
C THR A 88 19.57 2.14 -5.19
N PRO A 89 19.46 3.04 -6.18
CA PRO A 89 18.43 2.96 -7.21
C PRO A 89 18.36 1.59 -7.91
N GLU A 90 19.50 0.97 -8.19
CA GLU A 90 19.57 -0.34 -8.86
C GLU A 90 18.99 -1.46 -7.98
N ARG A 91 19.26 -1.43 -6.67
CA ARG A 91 18.73 -2.45 -5.76
C ARG A 91 17.23 -2.30 -5.61
N GLU A 92 16.74 -1.08 -5.45
CA GLU A 92 15.32 -0.83 -5.29
C GLU A 92 14.54 -1.17 -6.57
N LEU A 93 15.11 -0.88 -7.74
CA LEU A 93 14.54 -1.34 -9.02
C LEU A 93 14.45 -2.87 -9.06
N THR A 94 15.51 -3.57 -8.64
CA THR A 94 15.51 -5.04 -8.58
C THR A 94 14.42 -5.54 -7.63
N GLU A 95 14.26 -4.93 -6.46
CA GLU A 95 13.21 -5.26 -5.51
C GLU A 95 11.80 -5.06 -6.08
N THR A 96 11.55 -4.00 -6.85
CA THR A 96 10.25 -3.84 -7.51
C THR A 96 9.96 -4.97 -8.50
N ARG A 97 10.98 -5.45 -9.24
CA ARG A 97 10.83 -6.59 -10.16
C ARG A 97 10.57 -7.89 -9.41
N GLU A 98 11.27 -8.12 -8.30
CA GLU A 98 11.03 -9.26 -7.40
C GLU A 98 9.59 -9.26 -6.86
N LYS A 99 9.07 -8.09 -6.49
CA LYS A 99 7.66 -7.91 -6.06
C LYS A 99 6.68 -8.16 -7.20
N LEU A 100 6.95 -7.63 -8.40
CA LEU A 100 6.09 -7.81 -9.57
C LEU A 100 6.04 -9.27 -10.05
N ALA A 101 7.13 -10.04 -9.87
CA ALA A 101 7.16 -11.46 -10.20
C ALA A 101 6.11 -12.29 -9.43
N SER A 102 5.55 -11.76 -8.34
CA SER A 102 4.45 -12.37 -7.61
C SER A 102 3.12 -12.41 -8.36
N ILE A 103 2.92 -11.54 -9.37
CA ILE A 103 1.65 -11.40 -10.09
C ILE A 103 1.83 -11.40 -11.61
N ALA A 104 2.88 -10.75 -12.12
CA ALA A 104 3.10 -10.56 -13.55
C ALA A 104 3.12 -11.88 -14.37
N PRO A 105 3.77 -12.97 -13.92
CA PRO A 105 3.81 -14.23 -14.67
C PRO A 105 2.47 -14.96 -14.74
N TYR A 106 1.50 -14.58 -13.91
CA TYR A 106 0.21 -15.25 -13.76
C TYR A 106 -0.95 -14.47 -14.38
N LEU A 107 -0.67 -13.35 -15.07
CA LEU A 107 -1.67 -12.62 -15.82
C LEU A 107 -2.04 -13.41 -17.07
N MET A 108 -3.32 -13.75 -17.18
CA MET A 108 -3.90 -14.48 -18.31
C MET A 108 -4.76 -13.52 -19.14
N VAL A 109 -4.82 -13.77 -20.45
CA VAL A 109 -5.63 -13.00 -21.42
C VAL A 109 -6.84 -13.77 -21.89
#